data_AF-A0AAV6BA55-F1
#
_entry.id   AF-A0AAV6BA55-F1
#
_cell.length_a   1.000
_cell.length_b   1.000
_cell.length_c   1.000
_cell.angle_alpha   90.00
_cell.angle_beta   90.00
_cell.angle_gamma   90.00
#
_symmetry.space_group_name_H-M   'P 1'
#
loop_
_entity.id
_entity.type
_entity.pdbx_description
1 polymer ?
#
loop_
_entity_poly.entity_id
_entity_poly.type
_entity_poly.pdbx_seq_one_letter_code
_entity_poly.pdbx_strand_id
1 'polypeptide(L)'
;VANCRLGKRALKFRDWGKVAATFCDLQTGRAIRIAAKESSKQAAKDLFPDLPKEEGQQKAYAQLSDDVLFSKEWVKVEIHPEDLPGFKGPRVVCAQCGEGINFKREVTVNGRTLCRACAGERYYAHAD
;
A
#
# COMPACT_ATOMS: atom_id res chain seq x y z
N VAL A 1 10.07 -11.39 -3.50
CA VAL A 1 11.02 -10.33 -3.07
C VAL A 1 10.91 -10.06 -1.57
N ALA A 2 9.95 -9.29 -1.04
CA ALA A 2 9.99 -8.89 0.38
C ALA A 2 9.27 -9.83 1.40
N ASN A 3 8.61 -10.90 0.95
CA ASN A 3 7.77 -11.80 1.77
C ASN A 3 6.62 -11.10 2.56
N CYS A 4 6.36 -9.82 2.31
CA CYS A 4 5.19 -9.09 2.79
C CYS A 4 3.94 -9.51 2.00
N ARG A 5 2.94 -10.10 2.66
CA ARG A 5 1.70 -10.59 2.01
C ARG A 5 0.47 -9.93 2.64
N LEU A 6 -0.55 -9.63 1.82
CA LEU A 6 -1.84 -9.09 2.27
C LEU A 6 -2.50 -10.00 3.32
N GLY A 7 -2.59 -11.31 3.05
CA GLY A 7 -3.21 -12.28 3.97
C GLY A 7 -2.49 -12.41 5.31
N LYS A 8 -1.18 -12.11 5.38
CA LYS A 8 -0.40 -12.06 6.63
C LYS A 8 -0.42 -10.69 7.29
N ARG A 9 -1.16 -9.73 6.73
CA ARG A 9 -1.24 -8.32 7.17
C ARG A 9 0.09 -7.57 7.15
N ALA A 10 1.14 -8.14 6.56
CA ALA A 10 2.47 -7.54 6.47
C ALA A 10 2.64 -6.61 5.25
N LEU A 11 1.62 -6.54 4.38
CA LEU A 11 1.52 -5.60 3.27
C LEU A 11 0.28 -4.74 3.47
N LYS A 12 0.44 -3.41 3.33
CA LYS A 12 -0.66 -2.44 3.35
C LYS A 12 -0.74 -1.77 1.99
N PHE A 13 -1.87 -1.95 1.31
CA PHE A 13 -2.14 -1.26 0.05
C PHE A 13 -2.65 0.16 0.34
N ARG A 14 -2.16 1.12 -0.44
CA ARG A 14 -2.60 2.52 -0.45
C ARG A 14 -2.77 2.93 -1.90
N ASP A 15 -4.02 3.12 -2.32
CA ASP A 15 -4.33 3.48 -3.69
C ASP A 15 -4.17 4.98 -3.90
N TRP A 16 -2.93 5.40 -4.13
CA TRP A 16 -2.59 6.80 -4.39
C TRP A 16 -2.11 7.03 -5.82
N GLY A 17 -2.25 6.04 -6.71
CA GLY A 17 -1.73 6.11 -8.08
C GLY A 17 -0.21 6.23 -8.18
N LYS A 18 0.53 5.82 -7.14
CA LYS A 18 2.01 5.94 -7.08
C LYS A 18 2.68 4.58 -7.18
N VAL A 19 3.71 4.49 -8.01
CA VAL A 19 4.65 3.35 -8.03
C VAL A 19 5.71 3.58 -6.94
N ALA A 20 5.36 3.23 -5.71
CA ALA A 20 6.23 3.37 -4.55
C ALA A 20 5.95 2.30 -3.50
N ALA A 21 6.94 2.01 -2.69
CA ALA A 21 6.84 1.13 -1.52
C ALA A 21 7.58 1.76 -0.35
N THR A 22 7.01 1.60 0.86
CA THR A 22 7.68 1.97 2.10
C THR A 22 7.92 0.72 2.92
N PHE A 23 9.18 0.44 3.24
CA PHE A 23 9.59 -0.70 4.05
C PHE A 23 9.82 -0.20 5.47
N CYS A 24 9.14 -0.83 6.44
CA CYS A 24 9.21 -0.45 7.85
C CYS A 24 9.84 -1.60 8.64
N ASP A 25 10.92 -1.30 9.34
CA ASP A 25 11.45 -2.19 10.37
C ASP A 25 10.64 -1.98 11.65
N LEU A 26 9.85 -2.98 12.02
CA LEU A 26 8.98 -2.92 13.19
C LEU A 26 9.74 -3.03 14.52
N GLN A 27 10.99 -3.50 14.52
CA GLN A 27 11.80 -3.59 15.73
C GLN A 27 12.40 -2.23 16.08
N THR A 28 12.90 -1.51 15.07
CA THR A 28 13.60 -0.23 15.27
C THR A 28 12.72 1.00 15.00
N GLY A 29 11.57 0.82 14.34
CA GLY A 29 10.70 1.92 13.89
C GLY A 29 11.25 2.71 12.70
N ARG A 30 12.39 2.30 12.13
CA ARG A 30 12.97 2.94 10.94
C ARG A 30 12.19 2.55 9.70
N ALA A 31 11.99 3.49 8.79
CA ALA A 31 11.37 3.21 7.51
C ALA A 31 12.08 3.92 6.36
N ILE A 32 12.12 3.24 5.22
CA ILE A 32 12.62 3.79 3.95
C ILE A 32 11.53 3.74 2.90
N ARG A 33 11.29 4.86 2.24
CA ARG A 33 10.40 4.99 1.10
C ARG A 33 11.20 4.93 -0.19
N ILE A 34 10.78 4.07 -1.09
CA ILE A 34 11.35 3.90 -2.43
C ILE A 34 10.26 4.24 -3.42
N ALA A 35 10.52 5.17 -4.35
CA ALA A 35 9.58 5.53 -5.41
C ALA A 35 10.27 5.54 -6.77
N ALA A 36 9.57 5.04 -7.79
CA ALA A 36 10.05 5.10 -9.17
C ALA A 36 10.17 6.56 -9.62
N LYS A 37 11.32 6.93 -10.17
CA LYS A 37 11.53 8.25 -10.76
C LYS A 37 10.88 8.30 -12.13
N GLU A 38 10.14 9.37 -12.42
CA GLU A 38 9.59 9.56 -13.77
C GLU A 38 10.71 9.74 -14.81
N SER A 39 11.83 10.35 -14.40
CA SER A 39 13.03 10.53 -15.24
C SER A 39 13.64 9.21 -15.72
N SER A 40 13.39 8.08 -15.03
CA SER A 40 13.89 6.77 -15.46
C SER A 40 13.30 6.31 -16.80
N LYS A 41 12.06 6.72 -17.12
CA LYS A 41 11.44 6.44 -18.42
C LYS A 41 12.12 7.21 -19.55
N GLN A 42 12.58 8.43 -19.28
CA GLN A 42 13.34 9.20 -20.25
C GLN A 42 14.73 8.60 -20.45
N ALA A 43 15.44 8.29 -19.36
CA ALA A 43 16.73 7.61 -19.43
C ALA A 43 16.64 6.30 -20.25
N ALA A 44 15.58 5.52 -20.08
CA ALA A 44 15.36 4.31 -20.88
C ALA A 44 15.22 4.58 -22.39
N LYS A 45 14.52 5.66 -22.77
CA LYS A 45 14.40 6.08 -24.17
C LYS A 45 15.74 6.55 -24.73
N ASP A 46 16.53 7.25 -23.92
CA ASP A 46 17.83 7.78 -24.37
C ASP A 46 18.86 6.65 -24.56
N LEU A 47 18.81 5.59 -23.74
CA LEU A 47 19.69 4.41 -23.89
C LEU A 47 19.29 3.51 -25.06
N PHE A 48 17.99 3.39 -25.36
CA PHE A 48 17.47 2.52 -26.41
C PHE A 48 16.46 3.24 -27.32
N PRO A 49 16.89 4.27 -28.06
CA PRO A 49 15.98 5.09 -28.87
C PRO A 49 15.34 4.31 -30.03
N ASP A 50 16.05 3.30 -30.54
CA ASP A 50 15.62 2.50 -31.69
C ASP A 50 14.73 1.31 -31.33
N LEU A 51 14.54 1.04 -30.03
CA LEU A 51 13.70 -0.06 -29.57
C LEU A 51 12.26 0.39 -29.30
N PRO A 52 11.28 -0.51 -29.48
CA PRO A 52 9.93 -0.29 -28.97
C PRO A 52 9.96 0.07 -27.48
N LYS A 53 9.10 1.00 -27.07
CA LYS A 53 9.09 1.58 -25.71
C LYS A 53 9.19 0.54 -24.59
N GLU A 54 8.39 -0.52 -24.66
CA GLU A 54 8.35 -1.54 -23.60
C GLU A 54 9.65 -2.38 -23.55
N GLU A 55 10.17 -2.77 -24.72
CA GLU A 55 11.42 -3.52 -24.83
C GLU A 55 12.62 -2.69 -24.39
N GLY A 56 12.69 -1.42 -24.82
CA GLY A 56 13.72 -0.47 -24.40
C GLY A 56 13.70 -0.23 -22.90
N GLN A 57 12.51 -0.09 -22.29
CA GLN A 57 12.37 0.02 -20.84
C GLN A 57 12.83 -1.23 -20.10
N GLN A 58 12.43 -2.41 -20.56
CA GLN A 58 12.85 -3.67 -19.92
C GLN A 58 14.38 -3.83 -19.96
N LYS A 59 15.02 -3.54 -21.10
CA LYS A 59 16.48 -3.59 -21.24
C LYS A 59 17.17 -2.52 -20.42
N ALA A 60 16.66 -1.29 -20.40
CA ALA A 60 17.21 -0.20 -19.60
C ALA A 60 17.14 -0.48 -18.11
N TYR A 61 15.99 -0.95 -17.60
CA TYR A 61 15.82 -1.19 -16.17
C TYR A 61 16.69 -2.34 -15.65
N ALA A 62 17.15 -3.23 -16.53
CA ALA A 62 18.13 -4.26 -16.17
C ALA A 62 19.57 -3.73 -16.07
N GLN A 63 19.87 -2.54 -16.59
CA GLN A 63 21.23 -1.97 -16.67
C GLN A 63 21.41 -0.68 -15.87
N LEU A 64 20.35 0.12 -15.74
CA LEU A 64 20.37 1.37 -14.99
C LEU A 64 20.56 1.11 -13.50
N SER A 65 21.33 1.97 -12.84
CA SER A 65 21.51 1.89 -11.40
C SER A 65 20.24 2.25 -10.64
N ASP A 66 20.13 1.76 -9.40
CA ASP A 66 19.02 2.08 -8.51
C ASP A 66 18.83 3.60 -8.30
N ASP A 67 19.92 4.37 -8.31
CA ASP A 67 19.85 5.83 -8.14
C ASP A 67 19.26 6.54 -9.37
N VAL A 68 19.34 5.94 -10.56
CA VAL A 68 18.64 6.45 -11.75
C VAL A 68 17.18 6.04 -11.73
N LEU A 69 16.89 4.81 -11.30
CA LEU A 69 15.54 4.24 -11.31
C LEU A 69 14.65 4.78 -10.19
N PHE A 70 15.22 5.04 -9.00
CA PHE A 70 14.44 5.27 -7.78
C PHE A 70 14.93 6.48 -6.98
N SER A 71 13.99 7.14 -6.29
CA SER A 71 14.28 8.00 -5.15
C SER A 71 14.18 7.18 -3.86
N LYS A 72 15.13 7.36 -2.95
CA LYS A 72 15.20 6.68 -1.66
C LYS A 72 15.19 7.72 -0.54
N GLU A 73 14.26 7.60 0.40
CA GLU A 73 14.07 8.58 1.48
C GLU A 73 13.83 7.88 2.81
N TRP A 74 14.57 8.26 3.85
CA TRP A 74 14.26 7.85 5.22
C TRP A 74 13.03 8.61 5.71
N VAL A 75 12.01 7.88 6.14
CA VAL A 75 10.72 8.45 6.54
C VAL A 75 10.28 7.90 7.89
N LYS A 76 9.35 8.60 8.54
CA LYS A 76 8.62 8.09 9.69
C LYS A 76 7.25 7.59 9.25
N VAL A 77 6.89 6.38 9.65
CA VAL A 77 5.56 5.81 9.40
C VAL A 77 4.91 5.52 10.75
N GLU A 78 3.75 6.09 10.98
CA GLU A 78 2.92 5.71 12.13
C GLU A 78 2.16 4.42 11.81
N ILE A 79 2.38 3.40 12.63
CA ILE A 79 1.73 2.09 12.48
C ILE A 79 0.99 1.79 13.79
N HIS A 80 -0.35 1.84 13.73
CA HIS A 80 -1.18 1.50 14.88
C HIS A 80 -1.13 -0.02 15.16
N PRO A 81 -1.37 -0.45 16.41
CA PRO A 81 -1.34 -1.87 16.78
C PRO A 81 -2.24 -2.74 15.90
N GLU A 82 -3.45 -2.26 15.57
CA GLU A 82 -4.39 -2.96 14.69
C GLU A 82 -3.92 -3.09 13.25
N ASP A 83 -2.84 -2.42 12.85
CA ASP A 83 -2.20 -2.59 11.55
C ASP A 83 -1.03 -3.57 11.59
N LEU A 84 -0.56 -4.01 12.76
CA LEU A 84 0.54 -4.95 12.86
C LEU A 84 0.13 -6.39 12.46
N PRO A 85 1.05 -7.17 11.85
CA PRO A 85 0.91 -8.61 11.75
C PRO A 85 0.74 -9.25 13.14
N GLY A 86 -0.12 -10.26 13.24
CA GLY A 86 -0.36 -10.97 14.50
C GLY A 86 -1.23 -10.22 15.52
N PHE A 87 -1.69 -9.00 15.23
CA PHE A 87 -2.64 -8.30 16.10
C PHE A 87 -3.91 -9.14 16.30
N LYS A 88 -4.26 -9.34 17.58
CA LYS A 88 -5.50 -9.96 18.02
C LYS A 88 -6.32 -8.90 18.75
N GLY A 89 -7.49 -8.58 18.21
CA GLY A 89 -8.46 -7.68 18.84
C GLY A 89 -9.83 -8.33 18.91
N PRO A 90 -10.77 -7.75 19.67
CA PRO A 90 -12.14 -8.24 19.70
C PRO A 90 -12.76 -8.16 18.30
N ARG A 91 -13.55 -9.17 17.95
CA ARG A 91 -14.48 -9.09 16.83
C ARG A 91 -15.76 -8.44 17.33
N VAL A 92 -16.17 -7.34 16.70
CA VAL A 92 -17.42 -6.65 17.01
C VAL A 92 -18.41 -6.85 15.87
N VAL A 93 -19.69 -6.59 16.10
CA VAL A 93 -20.73 -6.75 15.08
C VAL A 93 -21.24 -5.38 14.66
N CYS A 94 -21.33 -5.14 13.35
CA CYS A 94 -21.90 -3.91 12.82
C CYS A 94 -23.37 -3.79 13.21
N ALA A 95 -23.75 -2.69 13.87
CA ALA A 95 -25.12 -2.46 14.31
C ALA A 95 -26.12 -2.18 13.18
N GLN A 96 -25.67 -2.11 11.92
CA GLN A 96 -26.53 -1.87 10.75
C GLN A 96 -26.64 -3.10 9.82
N CYS A 97 -25.51 -3.71 9.40
CA CYS A 97 -25.55 -4.87 8.49
C CYS A 97 -25.39 -6.22 9.18
N GLY A 98 -25.04 -6.27 10.48
CA GLY A 98 -24.82 -7.52 11.21
C GLY A 98 -23.51 -8.25 10.87
N GLU A 99 -22.69 -7.72 9.96
CA GLU A 99 -21.39 -8.31 9.63
C GLU A 99 -20.38 -8.12 10.77
N GLY A 100 -19.49 -9.10 10.93
CA GLY A 100 -18.42 -9.02 11.93
C GLY A 100 -17.27 -8.14 11.47
N ILE A 101 -16.88 -7.18 12.30
CA ILE A 101 -15.78 -6.26 12.11
C ILE A 101 -14.59 -6.76 12.91
N ASN A 102 -13.43 -6.83 12.25
CA ASN A 102 -12.17 -7.23 12.87
C ASN A 102 -11.18 -6.07 12.88
N PHE A 103 -10.15 -6.17 13.71
CA PHE A 103 -8.97 -5.30 13.66
C PHE A 103 -9.28 -3.81 13.88
N LYS A 104 -10.21 -3.51 14.80
CA LYS A 104 -10.56 -2.13 15.15
C LYS A 104 -10.94 -1.27 13.94
N ARG A 105 -11.68 -1.85 12.99
CA ARG A 105 -12.16 -1.14 11.79
C ARG A 105 -13.56 -0.59 11.96
N GLU A 106 -14.15 -0.78 13.13
CA GLU A 106 -15.41 -0.17 13.51
C GLU A 106 -15.25 1.34 13.67
N VAL A 107 -16.34 2.05 13.40
CA VAL A 107 -16.46 3.49 13.60
C VAL A 107 -17.70 3.75 14.44
N THR A 108 -17.63 4.77 15.31
CA THR A 108 -18.77 5.16 16.14
C THR A 108 -19.49 6.33 15.49
N VAL A 109 -20.75 6.13 15.11
CA VAL A 109 -21.62 7.16 14.53
C VAL A 109 -22.89 7.24 15.36
N ASN A 110 -23.18 8.40 15.96
CA ASN A 110 -24.34 8.61 16.82
C ASN A 110 -24.51 7.54 17.92
N GLY A 111 -23.40 7.15 18.56
CA GLY A 111 -23.37 6.12 19.60
C GLY A 111 -23.49 4.67 19.11
N ARG A 112 -23.58 4.44 17.79
CA ARG A 112 -23.64 3.09 17.19
C ARG A 112 -22.30 2.66 16.63
N THR A 113 -21.93 1.41 16.89
CA THR A 113 -20.75 0.76 16.29
C THR A 113 -21.09 0.26 14.89
N LEU A 114 -20.45 0.83 13.87
CA LEU A 114 -20.71 0.52 12.45
C LEU A 114 -19.44 0.06 11.73
N CYS A 115 -19.58 -0.72 10.66
CA CYS A 115 -18.50 -0.95 9.71
C CYS A 115 -18.32 0.28 8.81
N ARG A 116 -17.12 0.46 8.23
CA ARG A 116 -16.81 1.58 7.32
C ARG A 116 -17.83 1.74 6.19
N ALA A 117 -18.26 0.63 5.59
CA ALA A 117 -19.27 0.66 4.53
C ALA A 117 -20.63 1.19 5.01
N CYS A 118 -21.09 0.81 6.20
CA CYS A 118 -22.35 1.35 6.77
C CYS A 118 -22.20 2.79 7.26
N ALA A 119 -20.97 3.24 7.54
CA ALA A 119 -20.68 4.61 7.92
C ALA A 119 -20.42 5.56 6.74
N GLY A 120 -20.61 5.10 5.50
CA GLY A 120 -20.55 5.95 4.29
C GLY A 120 -19.37 5.68 3.37
N GLU A 121 -18.44 4.78 3.71
CA GLU A 121 -17.31 4.41 2.85
C GLU A 121 -17.64 3.21 1.93
N ARG A 122 -18.91 3.04 1.55
CA ARG A 122 -19.32 1.88 0.74
C ARG A 122 -18.87 2.07 -0.71
N TYR A 123 -18.20 1.07 -1.28
CA TYR A 123 -17.76 1.07 -2.68
C TYR A 123 -18.74 0.37 -3.65
N TYR A 124 -19.84 -0.17 -3.13
CA TYR A 124 -20.81 -0.97 -3.87
C TYR A 124 -22.26 -0.54 -3.56
N ALA A 125 -23.16 -0.83 -4.48
CA ALA A 125 -24.61 -0.71 -4.27
C ALA A 125 -25.25 -2.10 -4.28
N HIS A 126 -26.48 -2.20 -3.79
CA HIS A 126 -27.28 -3.40 -4.04
C HIS A 126 -27.62 -3.45 -5.54
N ALA A 127 -27.52 -4.63 -6.14
CA ALA A 127 -28.07 -4.87 -7.46
C ALA A 127 -29.56 -5.19 -7.32
N ASP A 128 -30.34 -4.79 -8.32
CA ASP A 128 -31.76 -5.15 -8.45
C ASP A 128 -31.95 -6.65 -8.77
#